data_AF-A0A959TCH4-F1
#
_entry.id   AF-A0A959TCH4-F1
#
_cell.length_a   1.000
_cell.length_b   1.000
_cell.length_c   1.000
_cell.angle_alpha   90.00
_cell.angle_beta   90.00
_cell.angle_gamma   90.00
#
_symmetry.space_group_name_H-M   'P 1'
#
loop_
_entity.id
_entity.type
_entity.pdbx_description
1 polymer ?
#
loop_
_entity_poly.entity_id
_entity_poly.type
_entity_poly.pdbx_seq_one_letter_code
_entity_poly.pdbx_strand_id
1 'polypeptide(L)' 'RPARYDDLLTVRTTITELPAVRIHFRYEVLGPDGTLLNEASTTLVFVDAATGRPKRAPEELVKALEPYFPSAS' A
#
# COMPACT_ATOMS: atom_id res chain seq x y z
N ARG A 1 13.36 -16.93 0.40
CA ARG A 1 13.28 -18.22 -0.33
C ARG A 1 12.70 -17.93 -1.72
N PRO A 2 13.27 -18.43 -2.82
CA PRO A 2 12.74 -18.12 -4.14
C PRO A 2 11.45 -18.88 -4.42
N ALA A 3 10.49 -18.21 -5.06
CA ALA A 3 9.34 -18.85 -5.69
C ALA A 3 9.79 -19.67 -6.90
N ARG A 4 9.01 -20.70 -7.26
CA ARG A 4 9.19 -21.51 -8.46
C ARG A 4 8.08 -21.23 -9.46
N TYR A 5 8.30 -21.68 -10.69
CA TYR A 5 7.26 -21.67 -11.72
C TYR A 5 6.05 -22.49 -11.24
N ASP A 6 4.85 -22.02 -11.55
CA ASP A 6 3.55 -22.54 -11.11
C ASP A 6 3.24 -22.45 -9.58
N ASP A 7 4.08 -21.81 -8.77
CA ASP A 7 3.72 -21.54 -7.38
C ASP A 7 2.54 -20.56 -7.31
N LEU A 8 1.48 -20.92 -6.59
CA LEU A 8 0.41 -19.98 -6.23
C LEU A 8 0.89 -19.05 -5.13
N LEU A 9 1.20 -17.81 -5.50
CA LEU A 9 1.65 -16.78 -4.58
C LEU A 9 0.50 -15.89 -4.12
N THR A 10 0.57 -15.43 -2.87
CA THR A 10 -0.32 -14.38 -2.36
C THR A 10 0.46 -13.07 -2.23
N VAL A 11 0.01 -12.02 -2.89
CA VAL A 11 0.55 -10.66 -2.68
C VAL A 11 -0.37 -9.93 -1.72
N ARG A 12 0.08 -9.73 -0.49
CA ARG A 12 -0.63 -8.94 0.50
C ARG A 12 -0.11 -7.51 0.46
N THR A 13 -1.03 -6.57 0.28
CA THR A 13 -0.73 -5.13 0.23
C THR A 13 -1.38 -4.43 1.40
N THR A 14 -0.62 -3.60 2.10
CA THR A 14 -1.08 -2.85 3.26
C THR A 14 -0.75 -1.38 3.08
N ILE A 15 -1.74 -0.51 3.25
CA ILE A 15 -1.52 0.93 3.44
C ILE A 15 -1.13 1.12 4.91
N THR A 16 0.07 1.61 5.17
CA THR A 16 0.64 1.62 6.54
C THR A 16 0.15 2.77 7.41
N GLU A 17 -0.37 3.83 6.79
CA GLU A 17 -0.85 5.03 7.47
C GLU A 17 -1.89 5.76 6.59
N LEU A 18 -2.75 6.56 7.22
CA LEU A 18 -3.73 7.37 6.51
C LEU A 18 -3.02 8.37 5.58
N PRO A 19 -3.30 8.39 4.27
CA PRO A 19 -2.54 9.17 3.31
C PRO A 19 -2.75 10.68 3.45
N ALA A 20 -1.67 11.45 3.32
CA ALA A 20 -1.68 12.91 3.35
C ALA A 20 -1.29 13.51 1.98
N VAL A 21 -0.02 13.83 1.74
CA VAL A 21 0.50 14.20 0.40
C VAL A 21 1.05 12.99 -0.33
N ARG A 22 1.31 11.91 0.42
CA ARG A 22 1.88 10.65 -0.04
C ARG A 22 1.00 9.50 0.43
N ILE A 23 1.12 8.37 -0.22
CA ILE A 23 0.56 7.08 0.21
C ILE A 23 1.68 6.04 0.22
N HIS A 24 1.78 5.30 1.32
CA HIS A 24 2.80 4.29 1.56
C HIS A 24 2.18 2.91 1.47
N PHE A 25 2.64 2.11 0.51
CA PHE A 25 2.26 0.71 0.37
C PHE A 25 3.39 -0.18 0.87
N ARG A 26 3.04 -1.15 1.70
CA ARG A 26 3.88 -2.29 2.06
C ARG A 26 3.34 -3.54 1.38
N TYR A 27 4.24 -4.33 0.80
CA TYR A 27 3.91 -5.57 0.13
C TYR A 27 4.59 -6.73 0.80
N GLU A 28 3.86 -7.82 0.95
CA GLU A 28 4.37 -9.13 1.36
C GLU A 28 4.00 -10.12 0.26
N VAL A 29 5.00 -10.80 -0.30
CA VAL A 29 4.79 -11.92 -1.20
C VAL A 29 4.91 -13.20 -0.39
N LEU A 30 3.81 -13.93 -0.29
CA LEU A 30 3.70 -15.18 0.46
C LEU A 30 3.68 -16.36 -0.50
N GLY A 31 4.37 -17.43 -0.13
CA GLY A 31 4.33 -18.71 -0.83
C GLY A 31 3.03 -19.48 -0.57
N PRO A 32 2.86 -20.66 -1.21
CA PRO A 32 1.66 -21.48 -1.07
C PRO A 32 1.36 -21.93 0.37
N ASP A 33 2.39 -22.05 1.20
CA ASP A 33 2.31 -22.44 2.61
C ASP A 33 2.20 -21.23 3.56
N GLY A 34 2.05 -20.01 3.02
CA GLY A 34 2.03 -18.76 3.79
C GLY A 34 3.42 -18.25 4.19
N THR A 35 4.51 -18.91 3.78
CA THR A 35 5.87 -18.44 4.08
C THR A 35 6.13 -17.10 3.39
N LEU A 36 6.67 -16.12 4.13
CA LEU A 36 7.12 -14.86 3.56
C LEU A 36 8.32 -15.09 2.63
N LEU A 37 8.14 -14.80 1.35
CA LEU A 37 9.17 -14.95 0.32
C LEU A 37 9.91 -13.65 0.05
N ASN A 38 9.19 -12.53 0.07
CA ASN A 38 9.72 -11.20 -0.22
C ASN A 38 8.88 -10.11 0.45
N GLU A 39 9.54 -9.00 0.78
CA GLU A 39 8.91 -7.76 1.21
C GLU A 39 9.34 -6.64 0.28
N ALA A 40 8.41 -5.74 -0.02
CA ALA A 40 8.67 -4.54 -0.79
C ALA A 40 7.87 -3.36 -0.25
N SER A 41 8.24 -2.15 -0.68
CA SER A 41 7.46 -0.96 -0.40
C SER A 41 7.42 -0.05 -1.62
N THR A 42 6.39 0.78 -1.70
CA THR A 42 6.27 1.83 -2.70
C THR A 42 5.67 3.06 -2.07
N THR A 43 6.25 4.22 -2.38
CA THR A 43 5.70 5.51 -1.97
C THR A 43 5.23 6.24 -3.22
N LEU A 44 3.96 6.63 -3.25
CA LEU A 44 3.40 7.47 -4.31
C LEU A 44 3.07 8.85 -3.76
N VAL A 45 3.16 9.87 -4.61
CA VAL A 45 2.79 11.25 -4.29
C VAL A 45 1.55 11.62 -5.11
N PHE A 46 0.55 12.22 -4.46
CA PHE A 46 -0.59 12.76 -5.17
C PHE A 46 -0.17 14.04 -5.90
N VAL A 47 -0.42 14.11 -7.19
CA VAL A 47 -0.07 15.26 -8.03
C VAL A 47 -1.32 15.88 -8.63
N ASP A 48 -1.31 17.21 -8.74
CA ASP A 48 -2.28 17.93 -9.55
C ASP A 48 -1.98 17.69 -11.03
N ALA A 49 -2.95 17.17 -11.78
CA ALA A 49 -2.75 16.75 -13.16
C ALA A 49 -2.46 17.91 -14.13
N ALA A 50 -2.92 19.13 -13.82
CA ALA A 50 -2.70 20.30 -14.67
C ALA A 50 -1.32 20.93 -14.43
N THR A 51 -0.86 20.95 -13.18
CA THR A 51 0.37 21.66 -12.78
C THR A 51 1.55 20.74 -12.50
N GLY A 52 1.33 19.44 -12.35
CA GLY A 52 2.34 18.45 -11.96
C GLY A 52 2.86 18.60 -10.53
N ARG A 53 2.25 19.50 -9.73
CA ARG A 53 2.70 19.80 -8.37
C ARG A 53 2.09 18.83 -7.36
N PRO A 54 2.80 18.47 -6.28
CA PRO A 54 2.23 17.69 -5.20
C PRO A 54 0.99 18.36 -4.61
N LYS A 55 -0.04 17.57 -4.29
CA LYS A 55 -1.26 17.99 -3.63
C LYS A 55 -1.65 17.01 -2.51
N ARG A 56 -2.64 17.39 -1.72
CA ARG A 56 -3.26 16.48 -0.73
C ARG A 56 -3.99 15.34 -1.45
N ALA A 57 -4.03 14.19 -0.79
CA ALA A 57 -4.83 13.04 -1.17
C ALA A 57 -6.30 13.46 -1.37
N PRO A 58 -7.01 12.87 -2.35
CA PRO A 58 -8.43 13.13 -2.52
C PRO A 58 -9.22 12.86 -1.23
N GLU A 59 -10.12 13.77 -0.86
CA GLU A 59 -10.88 13.67 0.39
C GLU A 59 -11.73 12.39 0.45
N GLU A 60 -12.32 11.97 -0.67
CA GLU A 60 -13.08 10.72 -0.78
C GLU A 60 -12.23 9.48 -0.48
N LEU A 61 -10.96 9.48 -0.92
CA LEU A 61 -10.03 8.40 -0.62
C LEU A 61 -9.71 8.36 0.87
N VAL A 62 -9.44 9.52 1.48
CA VAL A 62 -9.15 9.62 2.93
C VAL A 62 -10.35 9.11 3.74
N LYS A 63 -11.56 9.60 3.45
CA LYS A 63 -12.80 9.16 4.12
C LYS A 63 -13.06 7.67 3.98
N ALA A 64 -12.77 7.07 2.82
CA ALA A 64 -12.92 5.64 2.62
C ALA A 64 -11.92 4.81 3.47
N LEU A 65 -10.77 5.39 3.78
CA LEU A 65 -9.71 4.73 4.55
C LEU A 65 -9.84 4.97 6.06
N GLU A 66 -10.41 6.10 6.49
CA GLU A 66 -10.58 6.48 7.90
C GLU A 66 -11.04 5.34 8.84
N PRO A 67 -12.06 4.53 8.49
CA PRO A 67 -12.52 3.45 9.38
C PRO A 67 -11.47 2.38 9.70
N TYR A 68 -10.44 2.26 8.87
CA TYR A 68 -9.35 1.28 9.03
C TYR A 68 -8.14 1.83 9.80
N PHE A 69 -8.14 3.12 10.13
CA PHE A 69 -7.10 3.79 10.91
C PHE A 69 -7.68 4.45 12.17
N PRO A 70 -8.36 3.70 13.07
CA PRO A 70 -8.84 4.27 14.32
C PRO A 70 -7.65 4.78 15.13
N SER A 71 -7.75 6.02 15.62
CA SER A 71 -6.76 6.63 16.49
C SER A 71 -6.45 5.70 17.65
N ALA A 72 -5.17 5.35 17.83
CA ALA A 72 -4.71 4.73 19.06
C ALA A 72 -5.19 5.57 20.24
N SER A 73 -6.01 4.96 21.11
CA SER A 73 -6.34 5.52 22.42
C SER A 73 -5.16 5.37 23.37
#